data_AF-A0A8H5N9J8-F1
#
_entry.id   AF-A0A8H5N9J8-F1
#
_cell.length_a   1.000
_cell.length_b   1.000
_cell.length_c   1.000
_cell.angle_alpha   90.00
_cell.angle_beta   90.00
_cell.angle_gamma   90.00
#
_symmetry.space_group_name_H-M   'P 1'
#
loop_
_entity.id
_entity.type
_entity.pdbx_description
1 polymer ?
#
loop_
_entity_poly.entity_id
_entity_poly.type
_entity_poly.pdbx_seq_one_letter_code
_entity_poly.pdbx_strand_id
1 'polypeptide(L)'
;MSTDAHTQTRVQTKTVEGVGFLSPPATNFKSKYEEREYIKGRLAAAFRIFARFNLNEGAAGHITARDPIEADTFLNKPASTIHGAIHAARSDVICAAHTHSVYGRAICALGKPLDMLTLEACMFYKSFRQDYYIYDGKGVVLEGEEAAQIAKALGDKKAAILKNHRLLTTGATIEETVHWFTH
;
A
#
# COMPACT_ATOMS: atom_id res chain seq x y z
N MET A 1 -43.37 13.87 10.60
CA MET A 1 -42.47 14.93 11.13
C MET A 1 -41.47 14.22 12.02
N SER A 2 -40.37 13.74 11.44
CA SER A 2 -39.04 14.39 11.40
C SER A 2 -38.31 14.23 12.74
N THR A 3 -37.10 13.69 12.88
CA THR A 3 -36.17 12.87 12.07
C THR A 3 -35.03 12.58 13.05
N ASP A 4 -34.66 11.31 13.23
CA ASP A 4 -33.56 10.90 14.11
C ASP A 4 -32.20 11.44 13.60
N ALA A 5 -31.51 12.18 14.46
CA ALA A 5 -30.16 12.66 14.20
C ALA A 5 -29.15 11.56 14.53
N HIS A 6 -28.80 10.74 13.53
CA HIS A 6 -27.64 9.86 13.60
C HIS A 6 -26.36 10.70 13.70
N THR A 7 -25.87 10.83 14.93
CA THR A 7 -24.56 11.43 15.21
C THR A 7 -23.49 10.44 14.74
N GLN A 8 -22.85 10.74 13.60
CA GLN A 8 -21.73 9.96 13.08
C GLN A 8 -20.55 10.06 14.07
N THR A 9 -20.19 8.93 14.66
CA THR A 9 -19.02 8.82 15.53
C THR A 9 -17.76 8.91 14.67
N ARG A 10 -17.04 10.02 14.78
CA ARG A 10 -15.71 10.24 14.18
C ARG A 10 -14.76 9.16 14.70
N VAL A 11 -14.33 8.24 13.83
CA VAL A 11 -13.25 7.31 14.13
C VAL A 11 -11.99 8.14 14.37
N GLN A 12 -11.58 8.29 15.62
CA GLN A 12 -10.27 8.81 15.95
C GLN A 12 -9.24 7.74 15.61
N THR A 13 -8.41 8.01 14.60
CA THR A 13 -7.22 7.20 14.33
C THR A 13 -6.26 7.34 15.51
N LYS A 14 -6.09 6.27 16.29
CA LYS A 14 -5.06 6.23 17.32
C LYS A 14 -3.70 6.30 16.64
N THR A 15 -2.98 7.39 16.86
CA THR A 15 -1.56 7.51 16.53
C THR A 15 -0.78 6.45 17.30
N VAL A 16 -0.04 5.60 16.58
CA VAL A 16 0.93 4.70 17.20
C VAL A 16 2.14 5.56 17.56
N GLU A 17 2.42 5.72 18.86
CA GLU A 17 3.58 6.46 19.33
C GLU A 17 4.86 5.76 18.85
N GLY A 18 5.75 6.49 18.16
CA GLY A 18 7.13 6.04 17.96
C GLY A 18 7.85 6.51 16.70
N VAL A 19 7.16 6.72 15.58
CA VAL A 19 7.75 7.32 14.38
C VAL A 19 6.63 8.08 13.66
N GLY A 20 6.56 9.39 13.87
CA GLY A 20 5.54 10.23 13.26
C GLY A 20 5.79 10.30 11.76
N PHE A 21 5.09 9.47 10.98
CA PHE A 21 4.90 9.77 9.57
C PHE A 21 4.30 11.18 9.50
N LEU A 22 4.91 12.11 8.76
CA LEU A 22 4.20 13.34 8.40
C LEU A 22 2.98 12.89 7.61
N SER A 23 1.85 12.71 8.27
CA SER A 23 0.57 12.63 7.59
C SER A 23 0.53 13.82 6.64
N PRO A 24 0.12 13.63 5.38
CA PRO A 24 -0.12 14.76 4.50
C PRO A 24 -0.97 15.76 5.29
N PRO A 25 -0.67 17.07 5.19
CA PRO A 25 -1.28 18.08 6.05
C PRO A 25 -2.79 17.86 6.06
N ALA A 26 -3.40 17.91 7.25
CA ALA A 26 -4.83 17.72 7.42
C ALA A 26 -5.56 18.65 6.45
N THR A 27 -6.04 18.06 5.37
CA THR A 27 -6.57 18.82 4.24
C THR A 27 -8.06 18.91 4.50
N ASN A 28 -8.49 20.08 4.96
CA ASN A 28 -9.89 20.36 5.17
C ASN A 28 -10.56 20.55 3.81
N PHE A 29 -10.83 19.45 3.11
CA PHE A 29 -11.47 19.46 1.79
C PHE A 29 -12.90 19.96 1.90
N LYS A 30 -13.30 20.84 0.98
CA LYS A 30 -14.67 21.38 0.88
C LYS A 30 -15.65 20.33 0.37
N SER A 31 -15.17 19.30 -0.33
CA SER A 31 -15.98 18.17 -0.81
C SER A 31 -15.14 16.93 -1.07
N LYS A 32 -15.79 15.76 -1.14
CA LYS A 32 -15.15 14.49 -1.56
C LYS A 32 -14.61 14.53 -3.00
N TYR A 33 -15.16 15.40 -3.86
CA TYR A 33 -14.65 15.60 -5.22
C TYR A 33 -13.31 16.35 -5.20
N GLU A 34 -13.16 17.36 -4.34
CA GLU A 34 -11.89 18.05 -4.14
C GLU A 34 -10.83 17.10 -3.55
N GLU A 35 -11.22 16.27 -2.60
CA GLU A 35 -10.35 15.20 -2.06
C GLU A 35 -9.91 14.22 -3.15
N ARG A 36 -10.83 13.76 -4.01
CA ARG A 36 -10.49 12.86 -5.13
C ARG A 36 -9.48 13.49 -6.10
N GLU A 37 -9.65 14.77 -6.44
CA GLU A 37 -8.69 15.48 -7.31
C GLU A 37 -7.32 15.66 -6.64
N TYR A 38 -7.29 15.95 -5.35
CA TYR A 38 -6.05 15.96 -4.57
C TYR A 38 -5.35 14.59 -4.63
N ILE A 39 -6.07 13.50 -4.31
CA ILE A 39 -5.54 12.13 -4.33
C ILE A 39 -5.02 11.77 -5.73
N LYS A 40 -5.72 12.12 -6.81
CA LYS A 40 -5.24 11.91 -8.19
C LYS A 40 -3.91 12.64 -8.44
N GLY A 41 -3.80 13.89 -7.99
CA GLY A 41 -2.55 14.66 -8.09
C GLY A 41 -1.39 14.01 -7.33
N ARG A 42 -1.64 13.54 -6.11
CA ARG A 42 -0.64 12.82 -5.29
C ARG A 42 -0.26 11.48 -5.91
N LEU A 43 -1.23 10.72 -6.44
CA LEU A 43 -0.99 9.44 -7.11
C LEU A 43 -0.16 9.63 -8.37
N ALA A 44 -0.43 10.67 -9.16
CA ALA A 44 0.40 11.04 -10.31
C ALA A 44 1.83 11.42 -9.91
N ALA A 45 2.02 12.10 -8.76
CA ALA A 45 3.34 12.38 -8.22
C ALA A 45 4.06 11.09 -7.79
N ALA A 46 3.36 10.16 -7.15
CA ALA A 46 3.91 8.86 -6.75
C ALA A 46 4.47 8.06 -7.95
N PHE A 47 3.73 8.02 -9.07
CA PHE A 47 4.23 7.41 -10.31
C PHE A 47 5.51 8.07 -10.83
N ARG A 48 5.60 9.40 -10.78
CA ARG A 48 6.81 10.13 -11.19
C ARG A 48 8.00 9.87 -10.26
N ILE A 49 7.75 9.72 -8.96
CA ILE A 49 8.77 9.32 -7.99
C ILE A 49 9.28 7.92 -8.31
N PHE A 50 8.39 6.95 -8.52
CA PHE A 50 8.78 5.58 -8.87
C PHE A 50 9.59 5.52 -10.17
N ALA A 51 9.22 6.32 -11.17
CA ALA A 51 9.99 6.45 -12.40
C ALA A 51 11.38 7.06 -12.14
N ARG A 52 11.47 8.13 -11.34
CA ARG A 52 12.74 8.79 -10.99
C ARG A 52 13.71 7.87 -10.24
N PHE A 53 13.19 6.99 -9.38
CA PHE A 53 13.99 6.03 -8.61
C PHE A 53 14.18 4.68 -9.32
N ASN A 54 13.78 4.55 -10.59
CA ASN A 54 13.88 3.30 -11.36
C ASN A 54 13.23 2.09 -10.66
N LEU A 55 12.08 2.30 -10.03
CA LEU A 55 11.34 1.25 -9.30
C LEU A 55 10.41 0.43 -10.21
N ASN A 56 10.17 0.91 -11.43
CA ASN A 56 9.31 0.26 -12.43
C ASN A 56 10.13 -0.46 -13.50
N GLU A 57 9.56 -1.52 -14.09
CA GLU A 57 10.18 -2.27 -15.19
C GLU A 57 9.27 -2.25 -16.42
N GLY A 58 9.56 -1.40 -17.39
CA GLY A 58 8.68 -1.21 -18.55
C GLY A 58 7.28 -0.77 -18.10
N ALA A 59 6.25 -1.55 -18.46
CA ALA A 59 4.87 -1.32 -18.04
C ALA A 59 4.52 -1.97 -16.68
N ALA A 60 5.47 -2.66 -16.04
CA ALA A 60 5.23 -3.38 -14.78
C ALA A 60 5.53 -2.50 -13.56
N GLY A 61 4.75 -2.72 -12.51
CA GLY A 61 4.67 -1.87 -11.33
C GLY A 61 3.40 -1.03 -11.34
N HIS A 62 2.75 -0.91 -10.19
CA HIS A 62 1.48 -0.20 -10.09
C HIS A 62 1.21 0.31 -8.69
N ILE A 63 0.51 1.44 -8.63
CA ILE A 63 0.08 2.10 -7.40
C ILE A 63 -1.43 2.31 -7.52
N THR A 64 -2.19 1.96 -6.48
CA THR A 64 -3.63 2.24 -6.38
C THR A 64 -3.90 3.06 -5.14
N ALA A 65 -4.94 3.90 -5.21
CA ALA A 65 -5.46 4.63 -4.07
C ALA A 65 -6.96 4.43 -3.98
N ARG A 66 -7.49 4.19 -2.77
CA ARG A 66 -8.93 4.07 -2.52
C ARG A 66 -9.62 5.36 -2.92
N ASP A 67 -10.78 5.22 -3.54
CA ASP A 67 -11.56 6.37 -3.97
C ASP A 67 -12.37 6.95 -2.78
N PRO A 68 -12.28 8.26 -2.47
CA PRO A 68 -12.98 8.85 -1.33
C PRO A 68 -14.51 8.98 -1.54
N ILE A 69 -14.96 8.97 -2.80
CA ILE A 69 -16.37 9.07 -3.17
C ILE A 69 -16.98 7.66 -3.23
N GLU A 70 -16.31 6.73 -3.90
CA GLU A 70 -16.72 5.34 -4.03
C GLU A 70 -15.79 4.45 -3.20
N ALA A 71 -16.02 4.36 -1.89
CA ALA A 71 -15.08 3.75 -0.95
C ALA A 71 -14.71 2.27 -1.26
N ASP A 72 -15.57 1.56 -1.99
CA ASP A 72 -15.36 0.17 -2.42
C ASP A 72 -14.59 0.06 -3.76
N THR A 73 -14.23 1.19 -4.36
CA THR A 73 -13.42 1.25 -5.58
C THR A 73 -12.08 1.93 -5.33
N PHE A 74 -11.20 1.87 -6.32
CA PHE A 74 -9.87 2.45 -6.27
C PHE A 74 -9.49 3.03 -7.62
N LEU A 75 -8.69 4.08 -7.54
CA LEU A 75 -8.06 4.74 -8.67
C LEU A 75 -6.97 3.84 -9.24
N ASN A 76 -6.74 3.93 -10.57
CA ASN A 76 -5.84 3.05 -11.34
C ASN A 76 -6.30 1.57 -11.40
N LYS A 77 -7.59 1.36 -11.67
CA LYS A 77 -8.26 0.04 -11.72
C LYS A 77 -7.60 -1.06 -12.58
N PRO A 78 -6.94 -0.78 -13.73
CA PRO A 78 -6.33 -1.83 -14.57
C PRO A 78 -5.26 -2.68 -13.87
N ALA A 79 -4.77 -2.25 -12.70
CA ALA A 79 -3.76 -2.95 -11.93
C ALA A 79 -4.30 -3.35 -10.56
N SER A 80 -4.99 -4.49 -10.41
CA SER A 80 -5.68 -4.66 -9.11
C SER A 80 -6.17 -6.04 -8.66
N THR A 81 -5.75 -7.17 -9.21
CA THR A 81 -6.19 -8.44 -8.58
C THR A 81 -5.68 -8.52 -7.12
N ILE A 82 -4.39 -8.26 -6.90
CA ILE A 82 -3.78 -8.22 -5.56
C ILE A 82 -4.26 -7.00 -4.75
N HIS A 83 -4.21 -5.79 -5.34
CA HIS A 83 -4.57 -4.57 -4.63
C HIS A 83 -6.06 -4.54 -4.25
N GLY A 84 -6.93 -5.06 -5.12
CA GLY A 84 -8.36 -5.18 -4.85
C GLY A 84 -8.64 -6.11 -3.68
N ALA A 85 -7.97 -7.27 -3.61
CA ALA A 85 -8.07 -8.17 -2.46
C ALA A 85 -7.60 -7.51 -1.16
N ILE A 86 -6.52 -6.71 -1.20
CA ILE A 86 -6.01 -5.97 -0.05
C ILE A 86 -6.99 -4.87 0.37
N HIS A 87 -7.45 -4.05 -0.56
CA HIS A 87 -8.43 -3.00 -0.26
C HIS A 87 -9.75 -3.58 0.25
N ALA A 88 -10.18 -4.75 -0.23
CA ALA A 88 -11.36 -5.43 0.29
C ALA A 88 -11.14 -5.97 1.71
N ALA A 89 -9.96 -6.51 2.01
CA ALA A 89 -9.63 -7.05 3.33
C ALA A 89 -9.31 -5.95 4.36
N ARG A 90 -8.88 -4.76 3.92
CA ARG A 90 -8.33 -3.70 4.77
C ARG A 90 -8.85 -2.32 4.41
N SER A 91 -9.83 -1.86 5.18
CA SER A 91 -10.38 -0.50 5.07
C SER A 91 -9.39 0.58 5.50
N ASP A 92 -8.40 0.25 6.33
CA ASP A 92 -7.33 1.15 6.78
C ASP A 92 -6.29 1.43 5.68
N VAL A 93 -6.18 0.54 4.68
CA VAL A 93 -5.29 0.73 3.54
C VAL A 93 -5.94 1.66 2.51
N ILE A 94 -5.41 2.87 2.43
CA ILE A 94 -5.79 3.87 1.43
C ILE A 94 -4.94 3.71 0.17
N CYS A 95 -3.65 3.37 0.30
CA CYS A 95 -2.76 3.24 -0.86
C CYS A 95 -1.99 1.91 -0.81
N ALA A 96 -1.92 1.23 -1.94
CA ALA A 96 -1.09 0.04 -2.13
C ALA A 96 -0.16 0.24 -3.34
N ALA A 97 1.09 -0.19 -3.22
CA ALA A 97 2.08 -0.09 -4.28
C ALA A 97 2.86 -1.40 -4.44
N HIS A 98 3.11 -1.77 -5.69
CA HIS A 98 3.88 -2.93 -6.10
C HIS A 98 4.92 -2.49 -7.11
N THR A 99 6.18 -2.89 -6.92
CA THR A 99 7.30 -2.44 -7.75
C THR A 99 8.11 -3.59 -8.31
N HIS A 100 8.77 -3.36 -9.44
CA HIS A 100 9.64 -4.34 -10.11
C HIS A 100 11.12 -3.94 -10.03
N SER A 101 11.51 -3.30 -8.92
CA SER A 101 12.86 -2.79 -8.73
C SER A 101 13.92 -3.89 -8.81
N VAL A 102 15.12 -3.53 -9.30
CA VAL A 102 16.23 -4.48 -9.51
C VAL A 102 16.65 -5.15 -8.20
N TYR A 103 16.84 -4.36 -7.14
CA TYR A 103 17.26 -4.88 -5.83
C TYR A 103 16.12 -5.61 -5.12
N GLY A 104 14.88 -5.13 -5.25
CA GLY A 104 13.71 -5.82 -4.71
C GLY A 104 13.55 -7.22 -5.30
N ARG A 105 13.77 -7.37 -6.62
CA ARG A 105 13.79 -8.69 -7.27
C ARG A 105 14.87 -9.60 -6.71
N ALA A 106 16.09 -9.09 -6.53
CA ALA A 106 17.19 -9.89 -6.01
C ALA A 106 16.88 -10.45 -4.62
N ILE A 107 16.34 -9.62 -3.72
CA ILE A 107 15.92 -10.04 -2.38
C ILE A 107 14.76 -11.05 -2.46
N CYS A 108 13.75 -10.79 -3.30
CA CYS A 108 12.61 -11.70 -3.48
C CYS A 108 13.03 -13.07 -4.02
N ALA A 109 14.07 -13.14 -4.85
CA ALA A 109 14.59 -14.40 -5.39
C ALA A 109 15.32 -15.25 -4.34
N LEU A 110 15.90 -14.62 -3.31
CA LEU A 110 16.56 -15.35 -2.22
C LEU A 110 15.55 -16.09 -1.34
N GLY A 111 14.31 -15.59 -1.23
CA GLY A 111 13.32 -16.15 -0.32
C GLY A 111 13.83 -16.18 1.12
N LYS A 112 14.53 -15.13 1.55
CA LYS A 112 15.10 -14.99 2.89
C LYS A 112 14.54 -13.74 3.59
N PRO A 113 14.53 -13.73 4.93
CA PRO A 113 14.24 -12.51 5.68
C PRO A 113 15.17 -11.36 5.33
N LEU A 114 14.60 -10.15 5.40
CA LEU A 114 15.37 -8.92 5.37
C LEU A 114 16.10 -8.79 6.71
N ASP A 115 17.43 -8.77 6.66
CA ASP A 115 18.25 -8.55 7.84
C ASP A 115 18.23 -7.07 8.24
N MET A 116 18.12 -6.80 9.54
CA MET A 116 18.00 -5.45 10.11
C MET A 116 19.38 -4.83 10.31
N LEU A 117 20.08 -4.58 9.20
CA LEU A 117 21.49 -4.16 9.21
C LEU A 117 21.68 -2.63 9.15
N THR A 118 20.64 -1.87 8.80
CA THR A 118 20.67 -0.41 8.72
C THR A 118 19.53 0.21 9.52
N LEU A 119 19.62 1.51 9.81
CA LEU A 119 18.57 2.24 10.51
C LEU A 119 17.25 2.23 9.73
N GLU A 120 17.35 2.35 8.42
CA GLU A 120 16.23 2.31 7.50
C GLU A 120 15.57 0.93 7.48
N ALA A 121 16.39 -0.15 7.44
CA ALA A 121 15.88 -1.51 7.59
C ALA A 121 15.13 -1.68 8.93
N CYS A 122 15.56 -1.00 10.00
CA CYS A 122 14.84 -1.04 11.28
C CYS A 122 13.44 -0.40 11.24
N MET A 123 13.09 0.44 10.25
CA MET A 123 11.70 0.89 10.05
C MET A 123 10.77 -0.30 9.75
N PHE A 124 11.36 -1.37 9.24
CA PHE A 124 10.72 -2.63 8.94
C PHE A 124 10.83 -3.63 10.11
N TYR A 125 11.59 -3.31 11.16
CA TYR A 125 11.68 -4.16 12.35
C TYR A 125 10.30 -4.33 12.98
N LYS A 126 9.92 -5.58 13.22
CA LYS A 126 8.58 -5.99 13.69
C LYS A 126 7.39 -5.68 12.78
N SER A 127 7.49 -4.70 11.89
CA SER A 127 6.61 -4.62 10.71
C SER A 127 6.88 -5.79 9.74
N PHE A 128 8.06 -6.40 9.87
CA PHE A 128 8.56 -7.64 9.26
C PHE A 128 8.92 -8.71 10.31
N ARG A 129 8.43 -8.65 11.57
CA ARG A 129 8.69 -9.77 12.50
C ARG A 129 7.98 -11.00 11.96
N GLN A 130 8.76 -12.00 11.58
CA GLN A 130 8.41 -13.41 11.50
C GLN A 130 7.18 -13.80 10.64
N ASP A 131 6.50 -12.88 9.98
CA ASP A 131 5.25 -13.15 9.26
C ASP A 131 5.07 -12.23 8.02
N TYR A 132 6.15 -11.73 7.39
CA TYR A 132 6.00 -11.37 5.98
C TYR A 132 5.94 -12.70 5.21
N TYR A 133 4.91 -12.89 4.40
CA TYR A 133 4.78 -14.16 3.68
C TYR A 133 5.70 -14.14 2.48
N ILE A 134 6.70 -15.01 2.51
CA ILE A 134 7.35 -15.54 1.32
C ILE A 134 6.27 -16.29 0.57
N TYR A 135 5.52 -15.57 -0.26
CA TYR A 135 4.52 -16.18 -1.11
C TYR A 135 5.23 -17.05 -2.14
N ASP A 136 5.28 -18.37 -1.89
CA ASP A 136 5.83 -19.36 -2.82
C ASP A 136 4.78 -19.67 -3.89
N GLY A 137 4.54 -18.67 -4.74
CA GLY A 137 3.57 -18.71 -5.80
C GLY A 137 3.95 -19.61 -6.97
N LYS A 138 2.95 -19.97 -7.77
CA LYS A 138 3.15 -20.76 -9.00
C LYS A 138 3.63 -19.91 -10.20
N GLY A 139 3.80 -18.59 -10.05
CA GLY A 139 4.27 -17.71 -11.12
C GLY A 139 3.54 -16.38 -11.19
N VAL A 140 2.97 -16.06 -12.36
CA VAL A 140 2.24 -14.81 -12.61
C VAL A 140 0.89 -14.85 -11.90
N VAL A 141 0.64 -13.88 -11.02
CA VAL A 141 -0.65 -13.76 -10.31
C VAL A 141 -1.72 -13.24 -11.26
N LEU A 142 -2.45 -14.16 -11.89
CA LEU A 142 -3.56 -13.85 -12.79
C LEU A 142 -4.93 -14.09 -12.16
N GLU A 143 -4.99 -14.81 -11.04
CA GLU A 143 -6.23 -15.34 -10.46
C GLU A 143 -6.57 -14.71 -9.10
N GLY A 144 -7.86 -14.61 -8.80
CA GLY A 144 -8.36 -13.96 -7.58
C GLY A 144 -8.05 -14.71 -6.28
N GLU A 145 -7.88 -16.03 -6.33
CA GLU A 145 -7.59 -16.84 -5.14
C GLU A 145 -6.18 -16.56 -4.60
N GLU A 146 -5.19 -16.47 -5.49
CA GLU A 146 -3.81 -16.12 -5.15
C GLU A 146 -3.72 -14.71 -4.55
N ALA A 147 -4.46 -13.75 -5.09
CA ALA A 147 -4.57 -12.41 -4.52
C ALA A 147 -5.20 -12.42 -3.10
N ALA A 148 -6.24 -13.22 -2.87
CA ALA A 148 -6.86 -13.36 -1.55
C ALA A 148 -5.88 -13.99 -0.53
N GLN A 149 -5.07 -14.97 -0.97
CA GLN A 149 -4.01 -15.55 -0.14
C GLN A 149 -2.94 -14.51 0.20
N ILE A 150 -2.50 -13.70 -0.77
CA ILE A 150 -1.54 -12.60 -0.53
C ILE A 150 -2.12 -11.59 0.47
N ALA A 151 -3.37 -11.17 0.31
CA ALA A 151 -4.03 -10.25 1.22
C ALA A 151 -4.14 -10.82 2.64
N LYS A 152 -4.55 -12.09 2.77
CA LYS A 152 -4.60 -12.80 4.05
C LYS A 152 -3.23 -12.89 4.70
N ALA A 153 -2.20 -13.20 3.92
CA ALA A 153 -0.85 -13.40 4.41
C ALA A 153 -0.14 -12.08 4.77
N LEU A 154 -0.47 -10.98 4.07
CA LEU A 154 -0.06 -9.63 4.45
C LEU A 154 -0.61 -9.27 5.84
N GLY A 155 -1.87 -9.64 6.13
CA GLY A 155 -2.50 -9.34 7.41
C GLY A 155 -2.50 -7.83 7.68
N ASP A 156 -2.17 -7.42 8.90
CA ASP A 156 -2.09 -6.03 9.36
C ASP A 156 -0.78 -5.31 8.98
N LYS A 157 0.14 -5.98 8.28
CA LYS A 157 1.49 -5.46 7.98
C LYS A 157 1.49 -4.44 6.85
N LYS A 158 2.52 -3.60 6.84
CA LYS A 158 2.68 -2.53 5.84
C LYS A 158 3.44 -2.94 4.58
N ALA A 159 4.09 -4.11 4.55
CA ALA A 159 4.85 -4.55 3.39
C ALA A 159 5.01 -6.08 3.32
N ALA A 160 5.29 -6.60 2.11
CA ALA A 160 5.55 -8.00 1.85
C ALA A 160 6.65 -8.21 0.79
N ILE A 161 7.43 -9.28 0.97
CA ILE A 161 8.38 -9.83 -0.01
C ILE A 161 7.72 -11.04 -0.66
N LEU A 162 7.27 -10.91 -1.90
CA LEU A 162 6.65 -12.02 -2.62
C LEU A 162 7.75 -12.83 -3.31
N LYS A 163 7.99 -14.07 -2.85
CA LYS A 163 9.09 -14.94 -3.32
C LYS A 163 9.02 -15.12 -4.83
N ASN A 164 10.15 -14.96 -5.52
CA ASN A 164 10.25 -15.06 -6.99
C ASN A 164 9.33 -14.08 -7.78
N HIS A 165 8.54 -13.28 -7.08
CA HIS A 165 7.69 -12.22 -7.59
C HIS A 165 8.36 -10.90 -7.19
N ARG A 166 7.68 -9.96 -6.52
CA ARG A 166 8.29 -8.67 -6.16
C ARG A 166 7.79 -8.10 -4.83
N LEU A 167 8.20 -6.87 -4.54
CA LEU A 167 7.87 -6.16 -3.32
C LEU A 167 6.52 -5.47 -3.41
N LEU A 168 5.82 -5.47 -2.28
CA LEU A 168 4.51 -4.83 -2.10
C LEU A 168 4.52 -4.01 -0.81
N THR A 169 3.97 -2.81 -0.83
CA THR A 169 3.76 -1.97 0.36
C THR A 169 2.33 -1.43 0.40
N THR A 170 1.86 -1.11 1.60
CA THR A 170 0.56 -0.51 1.89
C THR A 170 0.71 0.59 2.92
N GLY A 171 -0.25 1.51 2.93
CA GLY A 171 -0.25 2.65 3.84
C GLY A 171 -1.62 3.31 3.93
N ALA A 172 -1.80 4.08 4.99
CA ALA A 172 -2.97 4.93 5.21
C ALA A 172 -2.93 6.19 4.33
N THR A 173 -1.79 6.46 3.67
CA THR A 173 -1.59 7.62 2.78
C THR A 173 -0.72 7.23 1.59
N ILE A 174 -0.76 8.00 0.50
CA ILE A 174 0.09 7.74 -0.68
C ILE A 174 1.57 7.94 -0.33
N GLU A 175 1.86 8.94 0.49
CA GLU A 175 3.19 9.32 0.94
C GLU A 175 3.84 8.22 1.75
N GLU A 176 3.09 7.65 2.70
CA GLU A 176 3.53 6.51 3.51
C GLU A 176 3.87 5.31 2.63
N THR A 177 2.97 4.93 1.72
CA THR A 177 3.18 3.79 0.81
C THR A 177 4.41 3.99 -0.08
N VAL A 178 4.65 5.20 -0.57
CA VAL A 178 5.82 5.55 -1.42
C VAL A 178 7.12 5.57 -0.61
N HIS A 179 7.08 6.05 0.63
CA HIS A 179 8.26 6.14 1.47
C HIS A 179 8.86 4.78 1.75
N TRP A 180 8.04 3.76 2.02
CA TRP A 180 8.50 2.38 2.21
C TRP A 180 9.32 1.81 1.03
N PHE A 181 9.26 2.45 -0.14
CA PHE A 181 10.07 2.06 -1.31
C PHE A 181 11.30 2.92 -1.56
N THR A 182 11.38 4.10 -0.95
CA THR A 182 12.36 5.14 -1.32
C THR A 182 13.34 5.45 -0.20
N HIS A 183 13.05 5.02 1.03
CA HIS A 183 13.86 5.22 2.23
C HIS A 183 13.85 3.92 3.03
#